data_AF-A0A948E4N3-F1
#
_entry.id   AF-A0A948E4N3-F1
#
_cell.length_a   1.000
_cell.length_b   1.000
_cell.length_c   1.000
_cell.angle_alpha   90.00
_cell.angle_beta   90.00
_cell.angle_gamma   90.00
#
_symmetry.space_group_name_H-M   'P 1'
#
loop_
_entity.id
_entity.type
_entity.pdbx_description
1 polymer ?
#
loop_
_entity_poly.entity_id
_entity_poly.type
_entity_poly.pdbx_seq_one_letter_code
_entity_poly.pdbx_strand_id
1 'polypeptide(L)'
;MFEKYKIVLNILIIITLCSCTEKKKSKSTRSLITEISVRKIKIPGEVGFLSDDFIKKSVNEILEKSSAFPYKPGAQTTRPWILEIKWFVREVAAVRSRLVDGQIHDRATETGVEIILRPLFKDEKSEPFRGINEKYVTFSKIAPGDIGEKLKESLVGNIRAAMETILSESTLVQASDEEILRNLKSSEDSIRLSALVIVGRRELNTAAPVLIEMLRKENDMSVKLRIAGVLGILKDTKSVEALSELALVSSEEHAVVIMNIIGNIGGKRAITFLRWMESSHHSRIVRKGAENILVRLNLK
;
A
#
# COMPACT_ATOMS: atom_id res chain seq x y z
N MET A 1 -12.08 17.05 -0.88
CA MET A 1 -11.34 17.24 0.40
C MET A 1 -10.98 15.92 1.09
N PHE A 2 -11.71 14.81 0.84
CA PHE A 2 -11.48 13.51 1.52
C PHE A 2 -10.51 12.54 0.83
N GLU A 3 -10.16 12.72 -0.45
CA GLU A 3 -9.00 12.04 -1.07
C GLU A 3 -7.66 12.54 -0.50
N LYS A 4 -7.64 13.74 0.11
CA LYS A 4 -6.44 14.40 0.63
C LYS A 4 -5.69 13.61 1.70
N TYR A 5 -6.39 12.76 2.46
CA TYR A 5 -5.77 11.96 3.53
C TYR A 5 -5.35 10.56 3.06
N LYS A 6 -5.93 10.04 1.97
CA LYS A 6 -5.75 8.65 1.53
C LYS A 6 -4.41 8.42 0.81
N ILE A 7 -4.04 9.39 -0.03
CA ILE A 7 -2.82 9.35 -0.86
C ILE A 7 -1.59 9.71 -0.01
N VAL A 8 -1.75 10.67 0.90
CA VAL A 8 -0.68 11.06 1.83
C VAL A 8 -0.41 9.94 2.82
N LEU A 9 -1.43 9.31 3.43
CA LEU A 9 -1.19 8.29 4.47
C LEU A 9 -0.56 7.01 3.90
N ASN A 10 -1.02 6.47 2.76
CA ASN A 10 -0.44 5.24 2.19
C ASN A 10 0.98 5.45 1.64
N ILE A 11 1.32 6.65 1.13
CA ILE A 11 2.64 6.91 0.53
C ILE A 11 3.65 7.44 1.56
N LEU A 12 3.23 8.27 2.54
CA LEU A 12 4.13 8.65 3.65
C LEU A 12 4.56 7.39 4.41
N ILE A 13 3.66 6.41 4.57
CA ILE A 13 3.96 5.16 5.25
C ILE A 13 4.95 4.30 4.46
N ILE A 14 4.81 4.17 3.13
CA ILE A 14 5.79 3.45 2.30
C ILE A 14 7.18 4.10 2.40
N ILE A 15 7.23 5.45 2.37
CA ILE A 15 8.49 6.21 2.52
C ILE A 15 9.06 6.06 3.95
N THR A 16 8.21 6.03 4.98
CA THR A 16 8.62 5.89 6.40
C THR A 16 9.09 4.46 6.73
N LEU A 17 8.69 3.44 5.95
CA LEU A 17 9.00 2.03 6.22
C LEU A 17 10.32 1.54 5.61
N CYS A 18 10.96 2.27 4.70
CA CYS A 18 12.27 1.88 4.14
C CYS A 18 13.47 2.59 4.78
N SER A 19 13.25 3.55 5.68
CA SER A 19 14.33 4.37 6.26
C SER A 19 14.95 3.79 7.56
N CYS A 20 15.13 2.48 7.67
CA CYS A 20 15.92 1.87 8.76
C CYS A 20 16.84 0.78 8.21
N THR A 21 18.13 0.98 8.42
CA THR A 21 19.25 0.22 7.83
C THR A 21 19.78 -0.91 8.75
N GLU A 22 20.38 -1.91 8.08
CA GLU A 22 21.46 -2.84 8.48
C GLU A 22 21.18 -4.34 8.75
N LYS A 23 22.07 -5.15 8.15
CA LYS A 23 22.01 -6.60 7.87
C LYS A 23 22.36 -7.49 9.07
N LYS A 24 21.72 -8.68 9.17
CA LYS A 24 22.39 -10.02 9.18
C LYS A 24 21.40 -11.20 9.29
N LYS A 25 21.68 -12.27 8.54
CA LYS A 25 20.91 -13.53 8.45
C LYS A 25 20.79 -14.24 9.82
N SER A 26 19.56 -14.62 10.19
CA SER A 26 19.26 -15.51 11.34
C SER A 26 18.49 -16.74 10.85
N LYS A 27 18.93 -17.92 11.29
CA LYS A 27 18.27 -19.22 11.05
C LYS A 27 16.85 -19.25 11.66
N SER A 28 15.95 -19.92 10.94
CA SER A 28 14.50 -20.05 11.17
C SER A 28 14.18 -21.07 12.26
N THR A 29 13.69 -20.60 13.41
CA THR A 29 12.70 -21.33 14.23
C THR A 29 11.32 -20.90 13.74
N ARG A 30 10.38 -21.85 13.56
CA ARG A 30 9.02 -21.56 13.07
C ARG A 30 8.40 -20.39 13.85
N SER A 31 8.22 -19.27 13.16
CA SER A 31 7.57 -18.07 13.68
C SER A 31 6.11 -18.37 13.99
N LEU A 32 5.66 -18.10 15.21
CA LEU A 32 4.28 -18.34 15.66
C LEU A 32 3.60 -17.00 15.94
N ILE A 33 2.35 -16.86 15.48
CA ILE A 33 1.50 -15.74 15.90
C ILE A 33 0.88 -16.13 17.25
N THR A 34 1.17 -15.34 18.29
CA THR A 34 0.65 -15.59 19.64
C THR A 34 -0.49 -14.66 20.02
N GLU A 35 -0.64 -13.55 19.31
CA GLU A 35 -1.65 -12.53 19.58
C GLU A 35 -2.18 -11.94 18.27
N ILE A 36 -3.50 -11.72 18.23
CA ILE A 36 -4.18 -10.99 17.16
C ILE A 36 -4.97 -9.85 17.79
N SER A 37 -4.61 -8.62 17.40
CA SER A 37 -5.29 -7.39 17.79
C SER A 37 -6.06 -6.84 16.60
N VAL A 38 -7.34 -6.56 16.79
CA VAL A 38 -8.23 -6.01 15.76
C VAL A 38 -8.80 -4.69 16.25
N ARG A 39 -8.78 -3.67 15.39
CA ARG A 39 -9.32 -2.36 15.71
C ARG A 39 -10.00 -1.73 14.50
N LYS A 40 -11.29 -1.37 14.65
CA LYS A 40 -11.96 -0.50 13.69
C LYS A 40 -11.41 0.93 13.74
N ILE A 41 -11.07 1.48 12.58
CA ILE A 41 -10.71 2.90 12.42
C ILE A 41 -12.00 3.71 12.32
N LYS A 42 -12.18 4.68 13.23
CA LYS A 42 -13.32 5.60 13.19
C LYS A 42 -13.14 6.68 12.12
N ILE A 43 -14.06 6.78 11.17
CA ILE A 43 -14.01 7.77 10.07
C ILE A 43 -15.37 8.47 9.91
N PRO A 44 -15.46 9.77 9.56
CA PRO A 44 -16.74 10.41 9.25
C PRO A 44 -17.50 9.69 8.12
N GLY A 45 -18.82 9.47 8.28
CA GLY A 45 -19.66 8.78 7.29
C GLY A 45 -19.54 7.25 7.29
N GLU A 46 -19.12 6.68 8.42
CA GLU A 46 -18.92 5.24 8.58
C GLU A 46 -20.22 4.48 8.83
N VAL A 47 -20.30 3.27 8.28
CA VAL A 47 -21.46 2.38 8.43
C VAL A 47 -21.18 1.33 9.50
N GLY A 48 -22.12 1.18 10.45
CA GLY A 48 -21.88 0.55 11.76
C GLY A 48 -22.17 -0.95 11.89
N PHE A 49 -22.43 -1.70 10.82
CA PHE A 49 -22.97 -3.07 10.94
C PHE A 49 -21.93 -4.21 11.03
N LEU A 50 -20.63 -3.94 10.84
CA LEU A 50 -19.55 -4.93 10.98
C LEU A 50 -18.85 -4.82 12.34
N SER A 51 -18.37 -5.94 12.87
CA SER A 51 -17.70 -6.04 14.17
C SER A 51 -16.23 -6.51 14.05
N ASP A 52 -15.41 -6.18 15.05
CA ASP A 52 -14.03 -6.66 15.15
C ASP A 52 -13.97 -8.21 15.22
N ASP A 53 -14.98 -8.85 15.83
CA ASP A 53 -15.08 -10.32 15.91
C ASP A 53 -15.23 -10.98 14.54
N PHE A 54 -16.00 -10.36 13.62
CA PHE A 54 -16.12 -10.84 12.26
C PHE A 54 -14.77 -10.84 11.54
N ILE A 55 -14.01 -9.75 11.66
CA ILE A 55 -12.68 -9.61 11.07
C ILE A 55 -11.71 -10.64 11.64
N LYS A 56 -11.71 -10.79 12.97
CA LYS A 56 -10.84 -11.76 13.66
C LYS A 56 -11.12 -13.18 13.19
N LYS A 57 -12.40 -13.56 13.02
CA LYS A 57 -12.79 -14.87 12.47
C LYS A 57 -12.29 -15.08 11.05
N SER A 58 -12.51 -14.12 10.15
CA SER A 58 -12.07 -14.23 8.75
C SER A 58 -10.56 -14.38 8.61
N VAL A 59 -9.79 -13.72 9.47
CA VAL A 59 -8.32 -13.81 9.46
C VAL A 59 -7.85 -15.17 9.98
N ASN A 60 -8.47 -15.68 11.05
CA ASN A 60 -8.16 -17.01 11.58
C ASN A 60 -8.37 -18.10 10.53
N GLU A 61 -9.47 -18.05 9.77
CA GLU A 61 -9.75 -19.03 8.70
C GLU A 61 -8.68 -19.03 7.59
N ILE A 62 -8.03 -17.87 7.33
CA ILE A 62 -6.93 -17.76 6.38
C ILE A 62 -5.64 -18.33 6.98
N LEU A 63 -5.36 -18.02 8.25
CA LEU A 63 -4.18 -18.51 8.95
C LEU A 63 -4.21 -20.04 9.13
N GLU A 64 -5.37 -20.63 9.42
CA GLU A 64 -5.52 -22.09 9.55
C GLU A 64 -5.19 -22.84 8.25
N LYS A 65 -5.41 -22.20 7.10
CA LYS A 65 -5.08 -22.75 5.78
C LYS A 65 -3.63 -22.53 5.38
N SER A 66 -2.88 -21.71 6.12
CA SER A 66 -1.49 -21.33 5.82
C SER A 66 -0.51 -21.94 6.82
N SER A 67 0.56 -22.55 6.32
CA SER A 67 1.59 -23.16 7.17
C SER A 67 2.72 -22.19 7.57
N ALA A 68 2.78 -21.00 6.96
CA ALA A 68 3.91 -20.07 7.13
C ALA A 68 3.92 -19.38 8.51
N PHE A 69 2.74 -19.08 9.08
CA PHE A 69 2.58 -18.49 10.41
C PHE A 69 1.38 -19.11 11.14
N PRO A 70 1.56 -20.24 11.84
CA PRO A 70 0.49 -20.83 12.62
C PRO A 70 0.06 -19.86 13.74
N TYR A 71 -1.25 -19.66 13.87
CA TYR A 71 -1.81 -18.98 15.03
C TYR A 71 -1.92 -19.95 16.21
N LYS A 72 -1.21 -19.65 17.30
CA LYS A 72 -1.25 -20.43 18.55
C LYS A 72 -1.33 -19.47 19.75
N PRO A 73 -2.55 -19.04 20.14
CA PRO A 73 -2.73 -18.12 21.24
C PRO A 73 -2.16 -18.71 22.54
N GLY A 74 -1.41 -17.90 23.29
CA GLY A 74 -0.81 -18.30 24.56
C GLY A 74 0.34 -19.32 24.47
N ALA A 75 0.83 -19.66 23.26
CA ALA A 75 1.97 -20.54 23.12
C ALA A 75 3.26 -19.89 23.65
N GLN A 76 4.02 -20.62 24.46
CA GLN A 76 5.37 -20.23 24.85
C GLN A 76 6.31 -20.45 23.67
N THR A 77 6.74 -19.36 23.04
CA THR A 77 7.70 -19.36 21.92
C THR A 77 8.78 -18.32 22.18
N THR A 78 9.98 -18.60 21.70
CA THR A 78 11.15 -17.72 21.85
C THR A 78 11.09 -16.49 20.93
N ARG A 79 10.26 -16.52 19.88
CA ARG A 79 10.07 -15.41 18.93
C ARG A 79 8.59 -15.23 18.55
N PRO A 80 7.76 -14.74 19.48
CA PRO A 80 6.34 -14.51 19.22
C PRO A 80 6.13 -13.37 18.22
N TRP A 81 5.18 -13.57 17.32
CA TRP A 81 4.69 -12.55 16.41
C TRP A 81 3.28 -12.11 16.82
N ILE A 82 2.98 -10.84 16.59
CA ILE A 82 1.69 -10.22 16.80
C ILE A 82 1.13 -9.80 15.44
N LEU A 83 -0.13 -10.10 15.21
CA LEU A 83 -0.88 -9.62 14.06
C LEU A 83 -1.80 -8.48 14.48
N GLU A 84 -1.54 -7.28 13.98
CA GLU A 84 -2.39 -6.10 14.19
C GLU A 84 -3.22 -5.82 12.94
N ILE A 85 -4.52 -5.63 13.12
CA ILE A 85 -5.48 -5.47 12.03
C ILE A 85 -6.27 -4.21 12.26
N LYS A 86 -6.17 -3.28 11.32
CA LYS A 86 -6.98 -2.07 11.29
C LYS A 86 -7.89 -2.12 10.08
N TRP A 87 -9.16 -1.79 10.25
CA TRP A 87 -10.12 -1.87 9.16
C TRP A 87 -11.13 -0.72 9.22
N PHE A 88 -11.74 -0.42 8.08
CA PHE A 88 -12.77 0.62 7.99
C PHE A 88 -13.79 0.34 6.88
N VAL A 89 -14.96 0.96 7.02
CA VAL A 89 -16.03 0.99 6.02
C VAL A 89 -16.59 2.41 5.97
N ARG A 90 -16.51 3.08 4.82
CA ARG A 90 -16.88 4.50 4.71
C ARG A 90 -17.75 4.76 3.49
N GLU A 91 -18.86 5.47 3.67
CA GLU A 91 -19.68 5.94 2.55
C GLU A 91 -18.94 7.01 1.73
N VAL A 92 -19.02 6.90 0.41
CA VAL A 92 -18.40 7.84 -0.53
C VAL A 92 -19.44 8.90 -0.90
N ALA A 93 -19.17 10.15 -0.52
CA ALA A 93 -20.12 11.25 -0.63
C ALA A 93 -20.53 11.63 -2.08
N ALA A 94 -19.74 11.27 -3.09
CA ALA A 94 -20.07 11.54 -4.48
C ALA A 94 -19.49 10.46 -5.39
N VAL A 95 -20.36 9.81 -6.17
CA VAL A 95 -19.96 8.78 -7.13
C VAL A 95 -20.65 9.09 -8.44
N ARG A 96 -19.88 9.04 -9.54
CA ARG A 96 -20.46 9.17 -10.87
C ARG A 96 -21.37 7.97 -11.11
N SER A 97 -22.64 8.23 -11.38
CA SER A 97 -23.63 7.20 -11.65
C SER A 97 -23.19 6.33 -12.83
N ARG A 98 -23.31 5.02 -12.67
CA ARG A 98 -23.04 4.03 -13.73
C ARG A 98 -24.25 3.13 -13.92
N LEU A 99 -24.54 2.82 -15.18
CA LEU A 99 -25.48 1.76 -15.53
C LEU A 99 -24.73 0.42 -15.48
N VAL A 100 -25.14 -0.44 -14.56
CA VAL A 100 -24.65 -1.82 -14.44
C VAL A 100 -25.88 -2.72 -14.39
N ASP A 101 -25.98 -3.68 -15.30
CA ASP A 101 -27.11 -4.62 -15.40
C ASP A 101 -28.50 -3.95 -15.38
N GLY A 102 -28.62 -2.82 -16.07
CA GLY A 102 -29.87 -2.06 -16.17
C GLY A 102 -30.23 -1.24 -14.91
N GLN A 103 -29.39 -1.26 -13.87
CA GLN A 103 -29.59 -0.47 -12.66
C GLN A 103 -28.59 0.69 -12.58
N ILE A 104 -29.07 1.82 -12.04
CA ILE A 104 -28.22 2.98 -11.77
C ILE A 104 -27.52 2.73 -10.43
N HIS A 105 -26.20 2.58 -10.49
CA HIS A 105 -25.32 2.59 -9.32
C HIS A 105 -24.84 4.02 -9.09
N ASP A 106 -25.47 4.73 -8.16
CA ASP A 106 -25.17 6.12 -7.78
C ASP A 106 -24.54 6.25 -6.39
N ARG A 107 -24.39 5.13 -5.68
CA ARG A 107 -23.76 5.05 -4.35
C ARG A 107 -22.51 4.19 -4.38
N ALA A 108 -21.55 4.52 -3.54
CA ALA A 108 -20.42 3.65 -3.26
C ALA A 108 -20.01 3.74 -1.80
N THR A 109 -19.48 2.62 -1.32
CA THR A 109 -18.85 2.51 -0.01
C THR A 109 -17.47 1.94 -0.23
N GLU A 110 -16.53 2.50 0.50
CA GLU A 110 -15.16 2.05 0.51
C GLU A 110 -14.95 1.10 1.69
N THR A 111 -14.28 -0.02 1.42
CA THR A 111 -13.83 -0.98 2.43
C THR A 111 -12.31 -1.02 2.40
N GLY A 112 -11.67 -1.13 3.57
CA GLY A 112 -10.21 -1.16 3.64
C GLY A 112 -9.69 -1.89 4.86
N VAL A 113 -8.51 -2.49 4.70
CA VAL A 113 -7.78 -3.16 5.75
C VAL A 113 -6.28 -2.88 5.67
N GLU A 114 -5.67 -2.68 6.82
CA GLU A 114 -4.24 -2.65 7.06
C GLU A 114 -3.92 -3.77 8.06
N ILE A 115 -3.08 -4.71 7.65
CA ILE A 115 -2.60 -5.80 8.48
C ILE A 115 -1.11 -5.62 8.68
N ILE A 116 -0.65 -5.65 9.93
CA ILE A 116 0.76 -5.59 10.30
C ILE A 116 1.11 -6.86 11.08
N LEU A 117 2.07 -7.62 10.58
CA LEU A 117 2.64 -8.76 11.27
C LEU A 117 4.01 -8.33 11.82
N ARG A 118 4.14 -8.19 13.14
CA ARG A 118 5.37 -7.70 13.79
C ARG A 118 5.86 -8.65 14.87
N PRO A 119 7.18 -8.72 15.12
CA PRO A 119 7.69 -9.44 16.29
C PRO A 119 7.24 -8.73 17.58
N LEU A 120 6.95 -9.50 18.63
CA LEU A 120 6.63 -8.97 19.97
C LEU A 120 7.86 -8.35 20.62
N PHE A 121 9.00 -9.02 20.53
CA PHE A 121 10.28 -8.48 20.99
C PHE A 121 10.94 -7.72 19.85
N LYS A 122 11.23 -6.45 20.11
CA LYS A 122 11.92 -5.55 19.20
C LYS A 122 13.41 -5.86 19.22
N ASP A 123 13.77 -7.10 18.87
CA ASP A 123 15.14 -7.38 18.49
C ASP A 123 15.39 -6.58 17.20
N GLU A 124 16.53 -5.90 17.12
CA GLU A 124 16.93 -4.96 16.04
C GLU A 124 16.85 -5.55 14.60
N LYS A 125 16.53 -6.85 14.47
CA LYS A 125 16.68 -7.66 13.25
C LYS A 125 15.36 -8.10 12.60
N SER A 126 14.23 -8.04 13.30
CA SER A 126 12.97 -8.57 12.78
C SER A 126 12.06 -7.44 12.34
N GLU A 127 12.04 -7.15 11.04
CA GLU A 127 11.17 -6.12 10.48
C GLU A 127 9.70 -6.57 10.44
N PRO A 128 8.74 -5.65 10.65
CA PRO A 128 7.34 -5.97 10.45
C PRO A 128 7.03 -6.20 8.97
N PHE A 129 6.12 -7.12 8.69
CA PHE A 129 5.46 -7.27 7.39
C PHE A 129 4.15 -6.52 7.40
N ARG A 130 3.76 -5.93 6.27
CA ARG A 130 2.56 -5.11 6.21
C ARG A 130 1.80 -5.32 4.90
N GLY A 131 0.55 -5.72 5.02
CA GLY A 131 -0.41 -5.86 3.92
C GLY A 131 -1.47 -4.77 3.99
N ILE A 132 -1.78 -4.12 2.87
CA ILE A 132 -2.85 -3.11 2.79
C ILE A 132 -3.68 -3.39 1.54
N ASN A 133 -5.00 -3.44 1.71
CA ASN A 133 -5.92 -3.59 0.59
C ASN A 133 -7.21 -2.80 0.82
N GLU A 134 -7.69 -2.11 -0.21
CA GLU A 134 -8.86 -1.24 -0.19
C GLU A 134 -9.65 -1.41 -1.47
N LYS A 135 -10.99 -1.38 -1.37
CA LYS A 135 -11.88 -1.59 -2.52
C LYS A 135 -13.15 -0.74 -2.39
N TYR A 136 -13.55 -0.14 -3.51
CA TYR A 136 -14.85 0.49 -3.65
C TYR A 136 -15.90 -0.55 -4.04
N VAL A 137 -17.01 -0.52 -3.33
CA VAL A 137 -18.20 -1.31 -3.64
C VAL A 137 -19.28 -0.33 -4.06
N THR A 138 -19.76 -0.44 -5.29
CA THR A 138 -20.83 0.41 -5.82
C THR A 138 -22.16 -0.32 -5.72
N PHE A 139 -23.23 0.42 -5.43
CA PHE A 139 -24.56 -0.14 -5.26
C PHE A 139 -25.59 0.75 -5.94
N SER A 140 -26.67 0.12 -6.43
CA SER A 140 -27.93 0.78 -6.72
C SER A 140 -28.73 0.99 -5.42
N LYS A 141 -29.95 1.50 -5.53
CA LYS A 141 -30.89 1.64 -4.40
C LYS A 141 -31.37 0.24 -3.94
N ILE A 142 -30.54 -0.47 -3.18
CA ILE A 142 -30.76 -1.84 -2.71
C ILE A 142 -31.30 -1.86 -1.26
N ALA A 143 -31.98 -2.94 -0.87
CA ALA A 143 -32.33 -3.22 0.51
C ALA A 143 -31.08 -3.19 1.42
N PRO A 144 -31.18 -2.65 2.66
CA PRO A 144 -30.04 -2.56 3.59
C PRO A 144 -29.30 -3.87 3.87
N GLY A 145 -30.01 -5.02 3.81
CA GLY A 145 -29.43 -6.35 4.06
C GLY A 145 -28.38 -6.76 3.03
N ASP A 146 -28.66 -6.57 1.74
CA ASP A 146 -27.77 -6.98 0.64
C ASP A 146 -26.51 -6.10 0.56
N ILE A 147 -26.62 -4.84 0.99
CA ILE A 147 -25.46 -3.94 1.14
C ILE A 147 -24.51 -4.50 2.20
N GLY A 148 -25.06 -5.05 3.28
CA GLY A 148 -24.30 -5.68 4.36
C GLY A 148 -23.45 -6.86 3.88
N GLU A 149 -24.04 -7.80 3.14
CA GLU A 149 -23.33 -8.96 2.60
C GLU A 149 -22.25 -8.57 1.58
N LYS A 150 -22.56 -7.68 0.62
CA LYS A 150 -21.56 -7.19 -0.36
C LYS A 150 -20.35 -6.54 0.32
N LEU A 151 -20.58 -5.81 1.41
CA LEU A 151 -19.52 -5.17 2.18
C LEU A 151 -18.70 -6.18 3.00
N LYS A 152 -19.34 -7.23 3.56
CA LYS A 152 -18.63 -8.36 4.18
C LYS A 152 -17.72 -9.06 3.17
N GLU A 153 -18.26 -9.42 2.01
CA GLU A 153 -17.50 -10.09 0.94
C GLU A 153 -16.32 -9.26 0.48
N SER A 154 -16.52 -7.96 0.25
CA SER A 154 -15.46 -7.04 -0.13
C SER A 154 -14.36 -6.97 0.93
N LEU A 155 -14.73 -6.85 2.21
CA LEU A 155 -13.76 -6.74 3.30
C LEU A 155 -13.00 -8.06 3.52
N VAL A 156 -13.65 -9.21 3.41
CA VAL A 156 -12.99 -10.52 3.41
C VAL A 156 -12.01 -10.65 2.24
N GLY A 157 -12.39 -10.16 1.06
CA GLY A 157 -11.49 -10.08 -0.10
C GLY A 157 -10.25 -9.24 0.19
N ASN A 158 -10.43 -8.06 0.81
CA ASN A 158 -9.32 -7.18 1.17
C ASN A 158 -8.40 -7.84 2.23
N ILE A 159 -8.98 -8.48 3.25
CA ILE A 159 -8.22 -9.23 4.28
C ILE A 159 -7.38 -10.31 3.61
N ARG A 160 -7.98 -11.10 2.72
CA ARG A 160 -7.28 -12.17 1.99
C ARG A 160 -6.09 -11.62 1.21
N ALA A 161 -6.31 -10.59 0.40
CA ALA A 161 -5.25 -9.99 -0.41
C ALA A 161 -4.12 -9.37 0.44
N ALA A 162 -4.48 -8.72 1.57
CA ALA A 162 -3.50 -8.18 2.50
C ALA A 162 -2.67 -9.29 3.18
N MET A 163 -3.32 -10.38 3.60
CA MET A 163 -2.64 -11.54 4.17
C MET A 163 -1.74 -12.25 3.15
N GLU A 164 -2.20 -12.47 1.93
CA GLU A 164 -1.40 -13.07 0.85
C GLU A 164 -0.13 -12.27 0.58
N THR A 165 -0.22 -10.93 0.63
CA THR A 165 0.95 -10.05 0.51
C THR A 165 1.94 -10.30 1.65
N ILE A 166 1.48 -10.32 2.90
CA ILE A 166 2.34 -10.57 4.07
C ILE A 166 3.01 -11.94 3.99
N LEU A 167 2.24 -12.97 3.64
CA LEU A 167 2.73 -14.34 3.56
C LEU A 167 3.75 -14.48 2.42
N SER A 168 3.48 -13.90 1.25
CA SER A 168 4.42 -13.90 0.12
C SER A 168 5.69 -13.10 0.44
N GLU A 169 5.57 -11.94 1.07
CA GLU A 169 6.74 -11.15 1.50
C GLU A 169 7.60 -11.93 2.51
N SER A 170 6.96 -12.61 3.46
CA SER A 170 7.66 -13.39 4.48
C SER A 170 8.45 -14.58 3.94
N THR A 171 8.02 -15.17 2.83
CA THR A 171 8.76 -16.25 2.16
C THR A 171 9.91 -15.68 1.34
N LEU A 172 9.68 -14.57 0.64
CA LEU A 172 10.67 -13.91 -0.20
C LEU A 172 11.76 -13.17 0.59
N VAL A 173 11.52 -12.83 1.86
CA VAL A 173 12.50 -12.07 2.67
C VAL A 173 13.86 -12.77 2.81
N GLN A 174 13.92 -14.10 2.63
CA GLN A 174 15.16 -14.89 2.64
C GLN A 174 15.71 -15.20 1.24
N ALA A 175 14.98 -14.87 0.17
CA ALA A 175 15.41 -15.12 -1.20
C ALA A 175 16.65 -14.28 -1.56
N SER A 176 17.44 -14.76 -2.52
CA SER A 176 18.57 -14.02 -3.08
C SER A 176 18.12 -12.77 -3.85
N ASP A 177 19.01 -11.79 -4.04
CA ASP A 177 18.66 -10.58 -4.80
C ASP A 177 18.32 -10.91 -6.26
N GLU A 178 18.97 -11.91 -6.85
CA GLU A 178 18.66 -12.42 -8.19
C GLU A 178 17.26 -13.05 -8.28
N GLU A 179 16.83 -13.77 -7.24
CA GLU A 179 15.46 -14.30 -7.16
C GLU A 179 14.43 -13.18 -7.01
N ILE A 180 14.69 -12.18 -6.17
CA ILE A 180 13.82 -11.02 -6.02
C ILE A 180 13.65 -10.27 -7.35
N LEU A 181 14.74 -10.04 -8.07
CA LEU A 181 14.71 -9.39 -9.39
C LEU A 181 13.93 -10.20 -10.43
N ARG A 182 14.00 -11.54 -10.39
CA ARG A 182 13.16 -12.41 -11.24
C ARG A 182 11.68 -12.31 -10.87
N ASN A 183 11.36 -12.29 -9.58
CA ASN A 183 9.98 -12.24 -9.08
C ASN A 183 9.26 -10.93 -9.39
N LEU A 184 9.97 -9.83 -9.70
CA LEU A 184 9.36 -8.61 -10.26
C LEU A 184 8.61 -8.84 -11.58
N LYS A 185 8.92 -9.93 -12.30
CA LYS A 185 8.27 -10.30 -13.56
C LYS A 185 7.25 -11.43 -13.40
N SER A 186 6.91 -11.81 -12.16
CA SER A 186 5.92 -12.86 -11.91
C SER A 186 4.56 -12.47 -12.47
N SER A 187 3.86 -13.46 -13.05
CA SER A 187 2.45 -13.33 -13.44
C SER A 187 1.52 -13.24 -12.24
N GLU A 188 1.96 -13.71 -11.07
CA GLU A 188 1.20 -13.60 -9.82
C GLU A 188 1.45 -12.24 -9.17
N ASP A 189 0.39 -11.44 -9.04
CA ASP A 189 0.44 -10.08 -8.49
C ASP A 189 0.98 -10.06 -7.06
N SER A 190 0.61 -11.04 -6.23
CA SER A 190 1.08 -11.17 -4.84
C SER A 190 2.60 -11.32 -4.77
N ILE A 191 3.18 -12.20 -5.59
CA ILE A 191 4.62 -12.42 -5.68
C ILE A 191 5.32 -11.17 -6.24
N ARG A 192 4.76 -10.59 -7.31
CA ARG A 192 5.33 -9.40 -7.96
C ARG A 192 5.37 -8.18 -7.05
N LEU A 193 4.28 -7.91 -6.33
CA LEU A 193 4.20 -6.80 -5.37
C LEU A 193 5.06 -7.05 -4.12
N SER A 194 5.17 -8.30 -3.66
CA SER A 194 6.05 -8.64 -2.54
C SER A 194 7.52 -8.47 -2.91
N ALA A 195 7.91 -8.87 -4.13
CA ALA A 195 9.24 -8.60 -4.66
C ALA A 195 9.53 -7.10 -4.76
N LEU A 196 8.57 -6.29 -5.22
CA LEU A 196 8.67 -4.83 -5.26
C LEU A 196 8.97 -4.23 -3.87
N VAL A 197 8.27 -4.68 -2.83
CA VAL A 197 8.51 -4.21 -1.46
C VAL A 197 9.92 -4.58 -1.00
N ILE A 198 10.35 -5.82 -1.24
CA ILE A 198 11.69 -6.28 -0.85
C ILE A 198 12.80 -5.54 -1.59
N VAL A 199 12.59 -5.19 -2.87
CA VAL A 199 13.51 -4.33 -3.64
C VAL A 199 13.71 -2.98 -2.96
N GLY A 200 12.63 -2.35 -2.49
CA GLY A 200 12.70 -1.09 -1.74
C GLY A 200 13.45 -1.25 -0.42
N ARG A 201 13.09 -2.27 0.38
CA ARG A 201 13.74 -2.55 1.67
C ARG A 201 15.24 -2.84 1.56
N ARG A 202 15.64 -3.57 0.51
CA ARG A 202 17.05 -3.93 0.26
C ARG A 202 17.78 -2.89 -0.60
N GLU A 203 17.09 -1.82 -1.01
CA GLU A 203 17.60 -0.78 -1.91
C GLU A 203 18.31 -1.35 -3.16
N LEU A 204 17.68 -2.33 -3.82
CA LEU A 204 18.26 -2.98 -5.00
C LEU A 204 18.22 -2.05 -6.22
N ASN A 205 19.20 -1.15 -6.32
CA ASN A 205 19.30 -0.16 -7.40
C ASN A 205 19.31 -0.76 -8.82
N THR A 206 19.76 -2.02 -8.96
CA THR A 206 19.72 -2.78 -10.22
C THR A 206 18.30 -3.04 -10.72
N ALA A 207 17.27 -2.94 -9.86
CA ALA A 207 15.88 -3.11 -10.23
C ALA A 207 15.30 -1.91 -10.99
N ALA A 208 15.91 -0.73 -10.90
CA ALA A 208 15.30 0.51 -11.38
C ALA A 208 14.85 0.47 -12.86
N PRO A 209 15.61 -0.10 -13.82
CA PRO A 209 15.12 -0.25 -15.20
C PRO A 209 13.86 -1.10 -15.31
N VAL A 210 13.78 -2.21 -14.55
CA VAL A 210 12.61 -3.10 -14.53
C VAL A 210 11.42 -2.38 -13.90
N LEU A 211 11.64 -1.62 -12.83
CA LEU A 211 10.59 -0.85 -12.16
C LEU A 211 10.03 0.27 -13.05
N ILE A 212 10.87 0.94 -13.85
CA ILE A 212 10.42 1.94 -14.83
C ILE A 212 9.52 1.26 -15.89
N GLU A 213 9.90 0.08 -16.37
CA GLU A 213 9.08 -0.68 -17.32
C GLU A 213 7.75 -1.12 -16.71
N MET A 214 7.77 -1.61 -15.48
CA MET A 214 6.56 -1.96 -14.72
C MET A 214 5.63 -0.75 -14.54
N LEU A 215 6.19 0.42 -14.21
CA LEU A 215 5.41 1.65 -14.03
C LEU A 215 4.62 2.03 -15.30
N ARG A 216 5.24 1.82 -16.47
CA ARG A 216 4.64 2.14 -17.77
C ARG A 216 3.55 1.15 -18.19
N LYS A 217 3.70 -0.13 -17.83
CA LYS A 217 2.76 -1.20 -18.19
C LYS A 217 1.59 -1.35 -17.22
N GLU A 218 1.78 -0.94 -15.97
CA GLU A 218 0.74 -1.01 -14.95
C GLU A 218 -0.45 -0.11 -15.33
N ASN A 219 -1.66 -0.51 -14.98
CA ASN A 219 -2.89 0.26 -15.18
C ASN A 219 -3.48 0.73 -13.85
N ASP A 220 -3.27 -0.02 -12.78
CA ASP A 220 -3.76 0.33 -11.45
C ASP A 220 -2.92 1.47 -10.85
N MET A 221 -3.55 2.62 -10.60
CA MET A 221 -2.88 3.80 -10.04
C MET A 221 -2.30 3.55 -8.65
N SER A 222 -2.93 2.72 -7.82
CA SER A 222 -2.42 2.35 -6.50
C SER A 222 -1.09 1.58 -6.64
N VAL A 223 -1.01 0.67 -7.60
CA VAL A 223 0.22 -0.07 -7.89
C VAL A 223 1.28 0.85 -8.49
N LYS A 224 0.91 1.77 -9.40
CA LYS A 224 1.85 2.77 -9.94
C LYS A 224 2.51 3.61 -8.84
N LEU A 225 1.73 4.05 -7.85
CA LEU A 225 2.25 4.85 -6.74
C LEU A 225 3.19 4.05 -5.84
N ARG A 226 2.95 2.73 -5.67
CA ARG A 226 3.87 1.83 -4.97
C ARG A 226 5.19 1.71 -5.72
N ILE A 227 5.14 1.49 -7.03
CA ILE A 227 6.34 1.43 -7.88
C ILE A 227 7.10 2.75 -7.84
N ALA A 228 6.39 3.88 -7.95
CA ALA A 228 6.96 5.22 -7.84
C ALA A 228 7.64 5.45 -6.48
N GLY A 229 7.02 5.00 -5.38
CA GLY A 229 7.60 5.08 -4.05
C GLY A 229 8.93 4.32 -3.94
N VAL A 230 8.98 3.09 -4.46
CA VAL A 230 10.22 2.30 -4.49
C VAL A 230 11.29 2.97 -5.35
N LEU A 231 10.95 3.47 -6.54
CA LEU A 231 11.87 4.26 -7.37
C LEU A 231 12.41 5.50 -6.63
N GLY A 232 11.58 6.13 -5.80
CA GLY A 232 11.98 7.21 -4.90
C GLY A 232 13.02 6.81 -3.85
N ILE A 233 12.81 5.65 -3.23
CA ILE A 233 13.74 5.07 -2.24
C ILE A 233 15.09 4.76 -2.89
N LEU A 234 15.07 4.16 -4.08
CA LEU A 234 16.28 3.86 -4.86
C LEU A 234 17.02 5.11 -5.34
N LYS A 235 16.37 6.29 -5.31
CA LYS A 235 16.93 7.58 -5.77
C LYS A 235 17.51 7.52 -7.19
N ASP A 236 16.98 6.66 -8.05
CA ASP A 236 17.46 6.58 -9.44
C ASP A 236 16.95 7.78 -10.25
N THR A 237 17.86 8.70 -10.55
CA THR A 237 17.59 9.89 -11.37
C THR A 237 17.05 9.58 -12.77
N LYS A 238 17.27 8.36 -13.30
CA LYS A 238 16.70 7.94 -14.59
C LYS A 238 15.18 7.74 -14.52
N SER A 239 14.65 7.49 -13.32
CA SER A 239 13.21 7.30 -13.11
C SER A 239 12.41 8.60 -13.12
N VAL A 240 13.06 9.76 -12.96
CA VAL A 240 12.43 11.08 -12.91
C VAL A 240 11.57 11.36 -14.14
N GLU A 241 11.98 10.91 -15.32
CA GLU A 241 11.23 11.11 -16.57
C GLU A 241 9.90 10.34 -16.54
N ALA A 242 9.94 9.04 -16.24
CA ALA A 242 8.74 8.21 -16.13
C ALA A 242 7.81 8.67 -14.98
N LEU A 243 8.38 9.16 -13.88
CA LEU A 243 7.60 9.75 -12.79
C LEU A 243 6.96 11.09 -13.20
N SER A 244 7.64 11.90 -14.00
CA SER A 244 7.10 13.16 -14.52
C SER A 244 5.91 12.90 -15.44
N GLU A 245 6.05 11.93 -16.36
CA GLU A 245 4.95 11.44 -17.21
C GLU A 245 3.74 11.02 -16.38
N LEU A 246 3.97 10.25 -15.30
CA LEU A 246 2.92 9.81 -14.39
C LEU A 246 2.22 10.98 -13.69
N ALA A 247 3.00 11.95 -13.18
CA ALA A 247 2.45 13.10 -12.47
C ALA A 247 1.52 13.95 -13.34
N LEU A 248 1.83 14.06 -14.64
CA LEU A 248 1.06 14.85 -15.61
C LEU A 248 -0.33 14.27 -15.92
N VAL A 249 -0.47 12.95 -15.88
CA VAL A 249 -1.73 12.25 -16.21
C VAL A 249 -2.53 11.86 -14.97
N SER A 250 -2.02 12.19 -13.79
CA SER A 250 -2.61 11.83 -12.51
C SER A 250 -3.57 12.91 -11.99
N SER A 251 -4.41 12.57 -11.01
CA SER A 251 -5.18 13.59 -10.29
C SER A 251 -4.26 14.57 -9.56
N GLU A 252 -4.77 15.75 -9.21
CA GLU A 252 -3.98 16.80 -8.54
C GLU A 252 -3.32 16.28 -7.26
N GLU A 253 -4.01 15.43 -6.52
CA GLU A 253 -3.54 14.82 -5.29
C GLU A 253 -2.38 13.84 -5.53
N HIS A 254 -2.53 12.94 -6.50
CA HIS A 254 -1.49 12.00 -6.89
C HIS A 254 -0.28 12.71 -7.46
N ALA A 255 -0.49 13.75 -8.28
CA ALA A 255 0.57 14.58 -8.84
C ALA A 255 1.42 15.20 -7.74
N VAL A 256 0.82 15.75 -6.67
CA VAL A 256 1.58 16.31 -5.52
C VAL A 256 2.43 15.26 -4.82
N VAL A 257 1.95 14.02 -4.73
CA VAL A 257 2.77 12.97 -4.10
C VAL A 257 3.90 12.50 -5.01
N ILE A 258 3.64 12.33 -6.31
CA ILE A 258 4.68 11.97 -7.27
C ILE A 258 5.73 13.09 -7.35
N MET A 259 5.33 14.36 -7.29
CA MET A 259 6.25 15.50 -7.17
C MET A 259 7.12 15.42 -5.92
N ASN A 260 6.57 14.99 -4.77
CA ASN A 260 7.38 14.78 -3.56
C ASN A 260 8.42 13.67 -3.74
N ILE A 261 8.03 12.57 -4.40
CA ILE A 261 8.95 11.47 -4.75
C ILE A 261 10.07 11.99 -5.66
N ILE A 262 9.72 12.71 -6.73
CA ILE A 262 10.68 13.33 -7.66
C ILE A 262 11.62 14.30 -6.92
N GLY A 263 11.09 15.13 -6.04
CA GLY A 263 11.89 16.04 -5.22
C GLY A 263 12.87 15.32 -4.28
N ASN A 264 12.46 14.18 -3.71
CA ASN A 264 13.31 13.36 -2.85
C ASN A 264 14.40 12.59 -3.63
N ILE A 265 14.14 12.21 -4.89
CA ILE A 265 15.18 11.69 -5.80
C ILE A 265 16.21 12.79 -6.09
N GLY A 266 15.72 14.00 -6.37
CA GLY A 266 16.55 15.17 -6.63
C GLY A 266 17.23 15.14 -8.00
N GLY A 267 18.25 15.99 -8.16
CA GLY A 267 18.96 16.18 -9.42
C GLY A 267 18.32 17.22 -10.34
N LYS A 268 19.07 17.64 -11.37
CA LYS A 268 18.71 18.76 -12.25
C LYS A 268 17.33 18.59 -12.91
N ARG A 269 17.03 17.37 -13.41
CA ARG A 269 15.74 17.08 -14.06
C ARG A 269 14.56 17.21 -13.11
N ALA A 270 14.70 16.73 -11.87
CA ALA A 270 13.64 16.84 -10.85
C ALA A 270 13.35 18.31 -10.53
N ILE A 271 14.39 19.12 -10.35
CA ILE A 271 14.25 20.55 -10.06
C ILE A 271 13.58 21.28 -11.23
N THR A 272 14.00 21.00 -12.47
CA THR A 272 13.40 21.59 -13.67
C THR A 272 11.92 21.23 -13.77
N PHE A 273 11.55 19.97 -13.54
CA PHE A 273 10.16 19.53 -13.55
C PHE A 273 9.33 20.24 -12.47
N LEU A 274 9.82 20.31 -11.24
CA LEU A 274 9.11 20.98 -10.13
C LEU A 274 8.91 22.48 -10.39
N ARG A 275 9.91 23.19 -10.93
CA ARG A 275 9.76 24.60 -11.31
C ARG A 275 8.72 24.81 -12.41
N TRP A 276 8.70 23.92 -13.40
CA TRP A 276 7.69 23.95 -14.45
C TRP A 276 6.28 23.67 -13.89
N MET A 277 6.14 22.71 -12.97
CA MET A 277 4.89 22.45 -12.27
C MET A 277 4.42 23.64 -11.42
N GLU A 278 5.35 24.36 -10.77
CA GLU A 278 5.06 25.58 -10.02
C GLU A 278 4.54 26.72 -10.92
N SER A 279 5.17 26.95 -12.08
CA SER A 279 4.84 28.09 -12.94
C SER A 279 3.67 27.85 -13.89
N SER A 280 3.57 26.63 -14.43
CA SER A 280 2.84 26.38 -15.68
C SER A 280 1.64 25.43 -15.51
N HIS A 281 1.53 24.71 -14.41
CA HIS A 281 0.40 23.79 -14.21
C HIS A 281 -0.91 24.55 -14.02
N HIS A 282 -2.01 24.11 -14.65
CA HIS A 282 -3.31 24.83 -14.59
C HIS A 282 -3.91 24.84 -13.17
N SER A 283 -3.71 23.75 -12.42
CA SER A 283 -4.23 23.62 -11.04
C SER A 283 -3.41 24.42 -10.03
N ARG A 284 -4.11 25.25 -9.26
CA ARG A 284 -3.52 25.99 -8.12
C ARG A 284 -3.01 25.05 -7.02
N ILE A 285 -3.64 23.90 -6.81
CA ILE A 285 -3.23 22.93 -5.78
C ILE A 285 -1.86 22.36 -6.14
N VAL A 286 -1.70 21.96 -7.39
CA VAL A 286 -0.44 21.41 -7.91
C VAL A 286 0.67 22.47 -7.90
N ARG A 287 0.40 23.70 -8.36
CA ARG A 287 1.39 24.80 -8.31
C ARG A 287 1.91 25.05 -6.89
N LYS A 288 1.00 25.18 -5.92
CA LYS A 288 1.36 25.35 -4.50
C LYS A 288 2.08 24.13 -3.93
N GLY A 289 1.69 22.93 -4.34
CA GLY A 289 2.37 21.70 -3.97
C GLY A 289 3.83 21.70 -4.41
N ALA A 290 4.09 22.06 -5.67
CA ALA A 290 5.45 22.18 -6.22
C ALA A 290 6.27 23.27 -5.50
N GLU A 291 5.68 24.45 -5.28
CA GLU A 291 6.28 25.53 -4.50
C GLU A 291 6.73 25.05 -3.10
N ASN A 292 5.83 24.40 -2.35
CA ASN A 292 6.14 23.91 -1.01
C ASN A 292 7.29 22.90 -1.01
N ILE A 293 7.37 22.05 -2.04
CA ILE A 293 8.46 21.08 -2.20
C ILE A 293 9.78 21.82 -2.47
N LEU A 294 9.78 22.80 -3.38
CA LEU A 294 10.98 23.60 -3.69
C LEU A 294 11.48 24.38 -2.47
N VAL A 295 10.58 24.98 -1.68
CA VAL A 295 10.91 25.63 -0.41
C VAL A 295 11.51 24.64 0.57
N ARG A 296 10.91 23.46 0.75
CA ARG A 296 11.43 22.39 1.64
C ARG A 296 12.84 21.93 1.24
N LEU A 297 13.16 21.97 -0.06
CA LEU A 297 14.46 21.60 -0.59
C LEU A 297 15.47 22.76 -0.61
N ASN A 298 15.12 23.95 -0.10
CA ASN A 298 15.93 25.17 -0.15
C ASN A 298 16.33 25.59 -1.58
N LEU A 299 15.39 25.49 -2.53
CA LEU A 299 15.60 25.80 -3.95
C LEU A 299 14.82 27.04 -4.44
N LYS A 300 14.28 27.80 -3.49
CA LYS A 300 13.65 29.11 -3.68
C LYS A 300 14.57 30.23 -3.22
#